data_AF-A0A830B9M2-F1
#
_entry.id   AF-A0A830B9M2-F1
#
_cell.length_a   1.000
_cell.length_b   1.000
_cell.length_c   1.000
_cell.angle_alpha   90.00
_cell.angle_beta   90.00
_cell.angle_gamma   90.00
#
_symmetry.space_group_name_H-M   'P 1'
#
loop_
_entity.id
_entity.type
_entity.pdbx_description
1 polymer ?
#
loop_
_entity_poly.entity_id
_entity_poly.type
_entity_poly.pdbx_seq_one_letter_code
_entity_poly.pdbx_strand_id
1 'polypeptide(L)'
;MYFTCQKFIGLSYSEFLFDPAKWPRAQMDEDFLKLSKTFNAFRSVVRVPNLDPKYNIAVLASKQDRRLPVNITAVISNHNRGPNTHVIRFLERHGIPYHHLETSKEDKGESDILNLVKDTDFLVLARYMQILSGNFLRSYGRDIINIHHGLLPSFKGGSPSKQAFDAGVKLIGATSHFVTQELDEGPIIEQMVERVSHRDNLQSFVQKSENLEKQCLAKAIKSYCELRVLPYEKNKTVVF
;
A
#
# COMPACT_ATOMS: atom_id res chain seq x y z
N MET A 1 -11.06 -8.69 -15.09
CA MET A 1 -11.29 -9.78 -14.10
C MET A 1 -10.15 -10.77 -14.26
N TYR A 2 -9.53 -11.26 -13.17
CA TYR A 2 -8.20 -11.88 -13.21
C TYR A 2 -8.24 -13.38 -12.96
N PHE A 3 -7.29 -14.09 -13.57
CA PHE A 3 -7.11 -15.54 -13.49
C PHE A 3 -5.72 -15.84 -12.98
N THR A 4 -5.64 -16.71 -11.97
CA THR A 4 -4.37 -17.35 -11.58
C THR A 4 -4.51 -18.85 -11.65
N CYS A 5 -4.04 -19.43 -12.74
CA CYS A 5 -3.99 -20.88 -12.92
C CYS A 5 -2.83 -21.46 -12.09
N GLN A 6 -3.14 -22.38 -11.17
CA GLN A 6 -2.13 -23.15 -10.45
C GLN A 6 -1.98 -24.51 -11.15
N LYS A 7 -1.10 -24.58 -12.16
CA LYS A 7 -0.59 -25.88 -12.64
C LYS A 7 0.76 -26.14 -11.99
N PHE A 8 0.98 -27.39 -11.62
CA PHE A 8 2.07 -27.94 -10.78
C PHE A 8 3.54 -27.57 -11.11
N ILE A 9 3.83 -26.67 -12.06
CA ILE A 9 5.19 -26.20 -12.41
C ILE A 9 5.24 -24.67 -12.72
N GLY A 10 4.15 -23.89 -12.59
CA GLY A 10 4.22 -22.44 -12.81
C GLY A 10 2.92 -21.67 -12.55
N LEU A 11 3.05 -20.45 -12.03
CA LEU A 11 1.97 -19.48 -11.95
C LEU A 11 1.86 -18.73 -13.27
N SER A 12 0.65 -18.64 -13.83
CA SER A 12 0.38 -17.87 -15.04
C SER A 12 -0.56 -16.71 -14.72
N TYR A 13 -0.22 -15.52 -15.23
CA TYR A 13 -1.05 -14.32 -15.24
C TYR A 13 -1.52 -14.04 -16.65
N SER A 14 -2.80 -13.72 -16.81
CA SER A 14 -3.36 -13.33 -18.10
C SER A 14 -4.40 -12.24 -17.93
N GLU A 15 -4.26 -11.19 -18.73
CA GLU A 15 -5.20 -10.09 -18.82
C GLU A 15 -6.04 -10.23 -20.10
N PHE A 16 -7.34 -9.98 -19.99
CA PHE A 16 -8.25 -10.01 -21.12
C PHE A 16 -9.17 -8.79 -21.08
N LEU A 17 -9.26 -8.09 -22.20
CA LEU A 17 -10.31 -7.11 -22.45
C LEU A 17 -11.48 -7.83 -23.11
N PHE A 18 -12.70 -7.56 -22.64
CA PHE A 18 -13.91 -8.12 -23.25
C PHE A 18 -14.97 -7.05 -23.46
N ASP A 19 -15.83 -7.30 -24.44
CA ASP A 19 -16.98 -6.46 -24.77
C ASP A 19 -18.21 -6.98 -24.00
N PRO A 20 -18.76 -6.21 -23.04
CA PRO A 20 -19.92 -6.63 -22.25
C PRO A 20 -21.19 -6.86 -23.09
N ALA A 21 -21.29 -6.28 -24.28
CA ALA A 21 -22.41 -6.51 -25.18
C ALA A 21 -22.33 -7.89 -25.85
N LYS A 22 -21.12 -8.41 -26.06
CA LYS A 22 -20.87 -9.73 -26.67
C LYS A 22 -20.70 -10.83 -25.64
N TRP A 23 -20.24 -10.49 -24.44
CA TRP A 23 -20.05 -11.42 -23.34
C TRP A 23 -20.63 -10.81 -22.05
N PRO A 24 -21.95 -11.01 -21.81
CA PRO A 24 -22.63 -10.44 -20.66
C PRO A 24 -21.92 -10.83 -19.35
N ARG A 25 -21.85 -9.89 -18.41
CA ARG A 25 -21.04 -10.05 -17.19
C ARG A 25 -21.40 -11.30 -16.37
N ALA A 26 -22.69 -11.62 -16.27
CA ALA A 26 -23.15 -12.82 -15.57
C ALA A 26 -22.65 -14.11 -16.24
N GLN A 27 -22.63 -14.15 -17.57
CA GLN A 27 -22.13 -15.28 -18.34
C GLN A 27 -20.60 -15.38 -18.23
N MET A 28 -19.90 -14.24 -18.33
CA MET A 28 -18.45 -14.18 -18.12
C MET A 28 -18.08 -14.70 -16.73
N ASP A 29 -18.79 -14.27 -15.68
CA ASP A 29 -18.59 -14.77 -14.31
C ASP A 29 -18.75 -16.29 -14.19
N GLU A 30 -19.73 -16.87 -14.87
CA GLU A 30 -19.98 -18.32 -14.88
C GLU A 30 -18.88 -19.07 -15.64
N ASP A 31 -18.49 -18.60 -16.82
CA ASP A 31 -17.42 -19.19 -17.63
C ASP A 31 -16.09 -19.14 -16.87
N PHE A 32 -15.84 -18.03 -16.19
CA PHE A 32 -14.67 -17.79 -15.35
C PHE A 32 -14.66 -18.71 -14.13
N LEU A 33 -15.82 -19.00 -13.55
CA LEU A 33 -15.97 -20.01 -12.50
C LEU A 33 -15.71 -21.43 -13.01
N LYS A 34 -16.13 -21.76 -14.24
CA LYS A 34 -15.84 -23.07 -14.86
C LYS A 34 -14.35 -23.23 -15.13
N LEU A 35 -13.70 -22.21 -15.70
CA LEU A 35 -12.25 -22.20 -15.90
C LEU A 35 -11.52 -22.33 -14.57
N SER A 36 -11.96 -21.62 -13.53
CA SER A 36 -11.27 -21.67 -12.24
C SER A 36 -11.33 -23.07 -11.63
N LYS A 37 -12.47 -23.76 -11.72
CA LYS A 37 -12.60 -25.15 -11.31
C LYS A 37 -11.73 -26.10 -12.15
N THR A 38 -11.72 -25.90 -13.46
CA THR A 38 -10.96 -26.73 -14.42
C THR A 38 -9.46 -26.68 -14.15
N PHE A 39 -8.96 -25.50 -13.81
CA PHE A 39 -7.53 -25.24 -13.63
C PHE A 39 -7.08 -25.17 -12.16
N ASN A 40 -7.97 -25.51 -11.22
CA ASN A 40 -7.76 -25.30 -9.78
C ASN A 40 -7.18 -23.90 -9.48
N ALA A 41 -7.74 -22.90 -10.16
CA ALA A 41 -7.27 -21.52 -10.15
C ALA A 41 -7.97 -20.74 -9.02
N PHE A 42 -7.21 -19.91 -8.31
CA PHE A 42 -7.82 -18.90 -7.45
C PHE A 42 -8.37 -17.77 -8.33
N ARG A 43 -9.63 -17.41 -8.10
CA ARG A 43 -10.24 -16.22 -8.70
C ARG A 43 -9.92 -15.03 -7.80
N SER A 44 -8.96 -14.20 -8.20
CA SER A 44 -8.83 -12.86 -7.62
C SER A 44 -9.63 -11.89 -8.48
N VAL A 45 -10.73 -11.36 -7.93
CA VAL A 45 -11.42 -10.24 -8.57
C VAL A 45 -10.79 -8.97 -8.02
N VAL A 46 -9.73 -8.47 -8.64
CA VAL A 46 -9.41 -7.05 -8.46
C VAL A 46 -10.56 -6.28 -9.11
N ARG A 47 -11.15 -5.33 -8.39
CA ARG A 47 -12.15 -4.45 -8.99
C ARG A 47 -11.39 -3.54 -9.95
N VAL A 48 -11.59 -3.76 -11.25
CA VAL A 48 -11.23 -2.77 -12.26
C VAL A 48 -12.28 -1.65 -12.14
N PRO A 49 -11.89 -0.39 -11.91
CA PRO A 49 -12.83 0.72 -11.93
C PRO A 49 -13.57 0.75 -13.28
N ASN A 50 -14.87 1.09 -13.26
CA ASN A 50 -15.70 1.13 -14.48
C ASN A 50 -15.29 2.24 -15.48
N LEU A 51 -14.34 3.12 -15.13
CA LEU A 51 -13.79 4.17 -15.98
C LEU A 51 -12.27 4.25 -15.82
N ASP A 52 -11.62 4.60 -16.93
CA ASP A 52 -10.19 4.93 -17.17
C ASP A 52 -9.35 5.10 -15.87
N PRO A 53 -8.30 4.29 -15.64
CA PRO A 53 -7.91 3.86 -14.31
C PRO A 53 -7.26 5.01 -13.54
N LYS A 54 -8.04 5.64 -12.68
CA LYS A 54 -7.51 6.34 -11.51
C LYS A 54 -8.12 5.70 -10.28
N TYR A 55 -7.38 4.78 -9.66
CA TYR A 55 -7.74 4.23 -8.36
C TYR A 55 -7.95 5.38 -7.37
N ASN A 56 -9.05 5.32 -6.62
CA ASN A 56 -9.36 6.25 -5.54
C ASN A 56 -8.71 5.76 -4.25
N ILE A 57 -7.66 6.43 -3.80
CA ILE A 57 -6.91 6.03 -2.60
C ILE A 57 -6.98 7.11 -1.53
N ALA A 58 -7.04 6.70 -0.27
CA ALA A 58 -6.73 7.60 0.84
C ALA A 58 -5.35 7.25 1.40
N VAL A 59 -4.57 8.27 1.72
CA VAL A 59 -3.25 8.11 2.31
C VAL A 59 -3.31 8.53 3.77
N LEU A 60 -2.98 7.61 4.66
CA LEU A 60 -2.65 7.92 6.04
C LEU A 60 -1.18 8.34 6.09
N ALA A 61 -0.90 9.64 6.24
CA ALA A 61 0.44 10.18 6.01
C ALA A 61 0.97 11.08 7.13
N SER A 62 2.27 10.94 7.43
CA SER A 62 3.02 11.88 8.28
C SER A 62 3.94 12.84 7.51
N LYS A 63 4.14 12.68 6.19
CA LYS A 63 4.83 13.62 5.26
C LYS A 63 4.78 13.06 3.82
N GLN A 64 4.34 13.83 2.80
CA GLN A 64 4.41 13.37 1.40
C GLN A 64 4.73 14.51 0.41
N ASP A 65 5.49 14.15 -0.63
CA ASP A 65 5.81 14.99 -1.78
C ASP A 65 6.16 14.05 -2.96
N ARG A 66 5.18 13.69 -3.80
CA ARG A 66 5.34 13.09 -5.16
C ARG A 66 4.01 12.74 -5.84
N ARG A 67 4.01 12.73 -7.18
CA ARG A 67 2.90 12.30 -8.05
C ARG A 67 2.88 10.77 -8.16
N LEU A 68 1.76 10.16 -7.80
CA LEU A 68 1.46 8.73 -8.02
C LEU A 68 0.41 8.62 -9.15
N PRO A 69 0.36 7.51 -9.91
CA PRO A 69 -0.64 7.28 -10.97
C PRO A 69 -2.01 6.88 -10.39
N VAL A 70 -2.46 7.58 -9.36
CA VAL A 70 -3.68 7.30 -8.59
C VAL A 70 -4.38 8.62 -8.26
N ASN A 71 -5.70 8.57 -8.08
CA ASN A 71 -6.45 9.69 -7.54
C ASN A 71 -6.44 9.62 -6.02
N ILE A 72 -5.75 10.55 -5.36
CA ILE A 72 -5.75 10.62 -3.90
C ILE A 72 -7.02 11.36 -3.46
N THR A 73 -7.98 10.64 -2.90
CA THR A 73 -9.27 11.20 -2.47
C THR A 73 -9.18 11.95 -1.16
N ALA A 74 -8.23 11.59 -0.30
CA ALA A 74 -7.99 12.24 0.97
C ALA A 74 -6.60 11.92 1.52
N VAL A 75 -6.05 12.85 2.30
CA VAL A 75 -4.96 12.59 3.24
C VAL A 75 -5.51 12.70 4.66
N ILE A 76 -5.36 11.65 5.46
CA ILE A 76 -5.82 11.65 6.85
C ILE A 76 -4.60 11.48 7.75
N SER A 77 -4.55 12.21 8.86
CA SER A 77 -3.39 12.25 9.74
C SER A 77 -3.82 12.49 11.18
N ASN A 78 -3.10 11.86 12.11
CA ASN A 78 -3.26 12.10 13.55
C ASN A 78 -2.45 13.28 14.08
N HIS A 79 -1.78 14.02 13.19
CA HIS A 79 -1.03 15.23 13.54
C HIS A 79 -1.66 16.42 12.84
N ASN A 80 -1.87 17.49 13.60
CA ASN A 80 -2.28 18.76 13.03
C ASN A 80 -1.16 19.30 12.12
N ARG A 81 -1.55 19.90 10.99
CA ARG A 81 -0.65 20.69 10.16
C ARG A 81 -1.19 22.10 10.08
N GLY A 82 -0.38 23.05 10.49
CA GLY A 82 -0.72 24.46 10.34
C GLY A 82 -0.97 24.84 8.89
N PRO A 83 -1.72 25.94 8.67
CA PRO A 83 -1.91 26.49 7.33
C PRO A 83 -0.56 26.89 6.72
N ASN A 84 -0.49 26.96 5.40
CA ASN A 84 0.71 27.40 4.66
C ASN A 84 1.97 26.52 4.82
N THR A 85 1.84 25.26 5.22
CA THR A 85 2.96 24.31 5.06
C THR A 85 3.09 23.88 3.60
N HIS A 86 4.29 23.43 3.19
CA HIS A 86 4.51 22.94 1.82
C HIS A 86 3.55 21.80 1.46
N VAL A 87 3.27 20.89 2.41
CA VAL A 87 2.31 19.78 2.25
C VAL A 87 0.90 20.32 2.03
N ILE A 88 0.40 21.19 2.90
CA ILE A 88 -0.97 21.72 2.78
C ILE A 88 -1.15 22.46 1.46
N ARG A 89 -0.20 23.33 1.07
CA ARG A 89 -0.24 24.01 -0.24
C ARG A 89 -0.21 23.04 -1.42
N PHE A 90 0.55 21.95 -1.30
CA PHE A 90 0.58 20.90 -2.32
C PHE A 90 -0.80 20.22 -2.43
N LEU A 91 -1.41 19.84 -1.31
CA LEU A 91 -2.71 19.18 -1.28
C LEU A 91 -3.81 20.10 -1.83
N GLU A 92 -3.86 21.36 -1.37
CA GLU A 92 -4.80 22.38 -1.86
C GLU A 92 -4.69 22.61 -3.36
N ARG A 93 -3.45 22.75 -3.88
CA ARG A 93 -3.21 22.92 -5.33
C ARG A 93 -3.72 21.74 -6.16
N HIS A 94 -3.75 20.54 -5.59
CA HIS A 94 -4.22 19.33 -6.26
C HIS A 94 -5.66 18.95 -5.88
N GLY A 95 -6.37 19.79 -5.09
CA GLY A 95 -7.74 19.52 -4.66
C GLY A 95 -7.88 18.32 -3.73
N ILE A 96 -6.82 17.94 -3.01
CA ILE A 96 -6.82 16.78 -2.10
C ILE A 96 -7.16 17.28 -0.69
N PRO A 97 -8.26 16.82 -0.06
CA PRO A 97 -8.60 17.23 1.29
C PRO A 97 -7.64 16.62 2.33
N TYR A 98 -7.31 17.42 3.35
CA TYR A 98 -6.55 16.99 4.52
C TYR A 98 -7.46 16.89 5.74
N HIS A 99 -7.54 15.72 6.35
CA HIS A 99 -8.32 15.46 7.55
C HIS A 99 -7.39 15.23 8.73
N HIS A 100 -7.41 16.15 9.69
CA HIS A 100 -6.77 15.95 10.99
C HIS A 100 -7.77 15.25 11.91
N LEU A 101 -7.40 14.06 12.38
CA LEU A 101 -8.19 13.31 13.37
C LEU A 101 -7.36 13.19 14.64
N GLU A 102 -7.85 13.78 15.73
CA GLU A 102 -7.18 13.63 17.02
C GLU A 102 -7.30 12.18 17.49
N THR A 103 -6.20 11.59 17.93
CA THR A 103 -6.16 10.22 18.45
C THR A 103 -5.62 10.22 19.87
N SER A 104 -6.27 9.51 20.77
CA SER A 104 -5.78 9.20 22.12
C SER A 104 -5.37 7.72 22.21
N LYS A 105 -5.00 7.27 23.41
CA LYS A 105 -4.73 5.84 23.64
C LYS A 105 -6.03 5.01 23.62
N GLU A 106 -7.13 5.64 24.02
CA GLU A 106 -8.45 5.05 24.16
C GLU A 106 -9.24 5.12 22.85
N ASP A 107 -9.03 6.16 22.05
CA ASP A 107 -9.71 6.38 20.77
C ASP A 107 -8.70 6.65 19.65
N LYS A 108 -8.63 5.70 18.70
CA LYS A 108 -7.75 5.80 17.53
C LYS A 108 -8.40 6.54 16.35
N GLY A 109 -9.62 7.05 16.49
CA GLY A 109 -10.37 7.71 15.43
C GLY A 109 -10.76 6.77 14.27
N GLU A 110 -10.75 5.45 14.51
CA GLU A 110 -10.95 4.44 13.46
C GLU A 110 -12.32 4.53 12.79
N SER A 111 -13.37 4.90 13.56
CA SER A 111 -14.72 5.12 13.02
C SER A 111 -14.76 6.28 12.03
N ASP A 112 -14.06 7.38 12.33
CA ASP A 112 -13.97 8.54 11.44
C ASP A 112 -13.14 8.22 10.20
N ILE A 113 -12.03 7.49 10.37
CA ILE A 113 -11.26 6.98 9.24
C ILE A 113 -12.16 6.15 8.33
N LEU A 114 -12.92 5.17 8.86
CA LEU A 114 -13.83 4.33 8.07
C LEU A 114 -14.84 5.15 7.26
N ASN A 115 -15.41 6.19 7.86
CA ASN A 115 -16.34 7.09 7.18
C ASN A 115 -15.70 7.83 6.00
N LEU A 116 -14.46 8.30 6.16
CA LEU A 116 -13.71 9.02 5.13
C LEU A 116 -13.24 8.12 3.98
N VAL A 117 -13.01 6.83 4.26
CA VAL A 117 -12.41 5.89 3.30
C VAL A 117 -13.41 4.93 2.68
N LYS A 118 -14.70 5.06 2.99
CA LYS A 118 -15.76 4.15 2.53
C LYS A 118 -15.79 3.95 1.01
N ASP A 119 -15.41 4.96 0.23
CA ASP A 119 -15.45 4.97 -1.25
C ASP A 119 -14.06 4.77 -1.91
N THR A 120 -13.03 4.40 -1.14
CA THR A 120 -11.69 4.14 -1.68
C THR A 120 -11.52 2.68 -2.13
N ASP A 121 -10.67 2.46 -3.13
CA ASP A 121 -10.34 1.13 -3.63
C ASP A 121 -9.35 0.40 -2.70
N PHE A 122 -8.41 1.13 -2.10
CA PHE A 122 -7.46 0.63 -1.10
C PHE A 122 -6.90 1.79 -0.25
N LEU A 123 -6.21 1.45 0.84
CA LEU A 123 -5.51 2.41 1.70
C LEU A 123 -4.01 2.32 1.62
N VAL A 124 -3.34 3.44 1.88
CA VAL A 124 -1.89 3.52 1.99
C VAL A 124 -1.51 4.07 3.36
N LEU A 125 -0.75 3.29 4.12
CA LEU A 125 -0.11 3.72 5.35
C LEU A 125 1.29 4.26 5.02
N ALA A 126 1.41 5.58 4.88
CA ALA A 126 2.68 6.25 4.60
C ALA A 126 3.33 6.70 5.92
N ARG A 127 3.99 5.74 6.60
CA ARG A 127 4.54 5.91 7.96
C ARG A 127 3.46 6.30 8.98
N TYR A 128 2.29 5.67 8.88
CA TYR A 128 1.24 5.81 9.89
C TYR A 128 1.58 4.89 11.06
N MET A 129 1.83 5.47 12.23
CA MET A 129 2.44 4.75 13.36
C MET A 129 1.40 4.09 14.29
N GLN A 130 0.09 4.29 14.05
CA GLN A 130 -0.95 3.67 14.86
C GLN A 130 -1.29 2.29 14.30
N ILE A 131 -1.37 1.30 15.18
CA ILE A 131 -1.81 -0.04 14.84
C ILE A 131 -3.32 -0.01 14.59
N LEU A 132 -3.74 -0.37 13.38
CA LEU A 132 -5.14 -0.53 13.03
C LEU A 132 -5.72 -1.77 13.70
N SER A 133 -6.91 -1.65 14.30
CA SER A 133 -7.56 -2.77 14.97
C SER A 133 -8.05 -3.83 13.98
N GLY A 134 -8.19 -5.08 14.45
CA GLY A 134 -8.82 -6.13 13.65
C GLY A 134 -10.27 -5.81 13.26
N ASN A 135 -10.98 -5.01 14.05
CA ASN A 135 -12.31 -4.51 13.70
C ASN A 135 -12.24 -3.55 12.51
N PHE A 136 -11.30 -2.60 12.52
CA PHE A 136 -11.09 -1.69 11.39
C PHE A 136 -10.79 -2.46 10.11
N LEU A 137 -9.85 -3.41 10.15
CA LEU A 137 -9.46 -4.20 8.98
C LEU A 137 -10.67 -4.96 8.39
N ARG A 138 -11.50 -5.56 9.25
CA ARG A 138 -12.72 -6.26 8.83
C ARG A 138 -13.78 -5.32 8.25
N SER A 139 -14.01 -4.17 8.90
CA SER A 139 -15.01 -3.19 8.47
C SER A 139 -14.63 -2.50 7.18
N TYR A 140 -13.34 -2.22 6.97
CA TYR A 140 -12.85 -1.63 5.72
C TYR A 140 -12.93 -2.63 4.56
N GLY A 141 -12.51 -3.88 4.79
CA GLY A 141 -12.74 -4.99 3.87
C GLY A 141 -12.02 -4.88 2.52
N ARG A 142 -10.99 -4.03 2.41
CA ARG A 142 -10.15 -3.86 1.22
C ARG A 142 -8.69 -3.82 1.60
N ASP A 143 -7.83 -3.91 0.58
CA ASP A 143 -6.38 -3.98 0.78
C ASP A 143 -5.84 -2.67 1.39
N ILE A 144 -4.82 -2.85 2.23
CA ILE A 144 -4.09 -1.75 2.84
C ILE A 144 -2.60 -2.02 2.62
N ILE A 145 -1.89 -1.07 2.02
CA ILE A 145 -0.46 -1.16 1.75
C ILE A 145 0.29 -0.30 2.77
N ASN A 146 1.25 -0.88 3.47
CA ASN A 146 2.11 -0.18 4.41
C ASN A 146 3.54 -0.03 3.88
N ILE A 147 4.25 0.99 4.35
CA ILE A 147 5.69 1.13 4.22
C ILE A 147 6.36 0.95 5.59
N HIS A 148 7.15 -0.11 5.71
CA HIS A 148 8.03 -0.34 6.85
C HIS A 148 9.44 0.19 6.55
N HIS A 149 10.04 0.83 7.54
CA HIS A 149 11.42 1.33 7.44
C HIS A 149 12.39 0.18 7.74
N GLY A 150 13.25 -0.17 6.79
CA GLY A 150 14.16 -1.31 6.91
C GLY A 150 13.72 -2.56 6.15
N LEU A 151 14.65 -3.50 6.03
CA LEU A 151 14.36 -4.87 5.62
C LEU A 151 13.83 -5.62 6.84
N LEU A 152 12.64 -6.19 6.74
CA LEU A 152 12.13 -7.07 7.79
C LEU A 152 12.94 -8.38 7.81
N PRO A 153 13.37 -8.88 8.98
CA PRO A 153 13.26 -8.26 10.32
C PRO A 153 14.34 -7.18 10.59
N SER A 154 13.95 -6.02 11.11
CA SER A 154 14.84 -4.85 11.37
C SER A 154 14.93 -4.43 12.85
N PHE A 155 15.74 -3.40 13.13
CA PHE A 155 15.86 -2.75 14.45
C PHE A 155 14.49 -2.43 15.06
N LYS A 156 14.29 -2.80 16.34
CA LYS A 156 13.05 -2.57 17.11
C LYS A 156 13.18 -1.29 17.96
N GLY A 157 12.05 -0.64 18.25
CA GLY A 157 11.99 0.51 19.18
C GLY A 157 12.09 1.89 18.52
N GLY A 158 12.26 2.93 19.33
CA GLY A 158 12.23 4.33 18.89
C GLY A 158 13.49 4.77 18.13
N SER A 159 13.33 5.71 17.19
CA SER A 159 14.43 6.30 16.38
C SER A 159 15.26 5.29 15.56
N PRO A 160 14.62 4.43 14.75
CA PRO A 160 15.28 3.37 13.98
C PRO A 160 16.38 3.88 13.05
N SER A 161 16.19 5.02 12.38
CA SER A 161 17.21 5.62 11.51
C SER A 161 18.46 6.05 12.29
N LYS A 162 18.29 6.56 13.52
CA LYS A 162 19.41 6.94 14.38
C LYS A 162 20.16 5.69 14.87
N GLN A 163 19.44 4.66 15.30
CA GLN A 163 20.06 3.39 15.69
C GLN A 163 20.89 2.79 14.56
N ALA A 164 20.35 2.77 13.34
CA ALA A 164 21.07 2.27 12.17
C ALA A 164 22.31 3.13 11.83
N PHE A 165 22.21 4.45 11.99
CA PHE A 165 23.33 5.37 11.84
C PHE A 165 24.43 5.11 12.88
N ASP A 166 24.07 5.06 14.16
CA ASP A 166 24.99 4.84 15.29
C ASP A 166 25.65 3.44 15.21
N ALA A 167 24.93 2.44 14.70
CA ALA A 167 25.46 1.10 14.44
C ALA A 167 26.41 1.04 13.23
N GLY A 168 26.53 2.11 12.46
CA GLY A 168 27.44 2.20 11.33
C GLY A 168 27.11 1.23 10.19
N VAL A 169 25.82 0.95 9.95
CA VAL A 169 25.38 0.05 8.88
C VAL A 169 25.89 0.52 7.52
N LYS A 170 26.01 -0.41 6.56
CA LYS A 170 26.46 -0.12 5.19
C LYS A 170 25.34 -0.20 4.15
N LEU A 171 24.18 -0.67 4.58
CA LEU A 171 22.95 -0.78 3.81
C LEU A 171 21.78 -0.36 4.68
N ILE A 172 20.86 0.37 4.07
CA ILE A 172 19.53 0.64 4.61
C ILE A 172 18.49 -0.02 3.71
N GLY A 173 17.32 -0.31 4.26
CA GLY A 173 16.24 -1.00 3.55
C GLY A 173 14.91 -0.28 3.68
N ALA A 174 13.95 -0.69 2.86
CA ALA A 174 12.54 -0.37 3.02
C ALA A 174 11.71 -1.56 2.49
N THR A 175 10.57 -1.82 3.14
CA THR A 175 9.69 -2.93 2.78
C THR A 175 8.26 -2.44 2.65
N SER A 176 7.66 -2.58 1.47
CA SER A 176 6.22 -2.38 1.27
C SER A 176 5.50 -3.71 1.30
N HIS A 177 4.40 -3.78 2.05
CA HIS A 177 3.66 -5.02 2.27
C HIS A 177 2.17 -4.74 2.48
N PHE A 178 1.33 -5.77 2.31
CA PHE A 178 -0.06 -5.70 2.74
C PHE A 178 -0.16 -5.71 4.27
N VAL A 179 -1.13 -5.01 4.84
CA VAL A 179 -1.40 -5.04 6.28
C VAL A 179 -2.28 -6.24 6.62
N THR A 180 -1.91 -6.98 7.66
CA THR A 180 -2.72 -8.03 8.28
C THR A 180 -2.97 -7.70 9.76
N GLN A 181 -3.61 -8.59 10.51
CA GLN A 181 -3.81 -8.39 11.95
C GLN A 181 -2.49 -8.46 12.72
N GLU A 182 -1.54 -9.22 12.18
CA GLU A 182 -0.17 -9.35 12.66
C GLU A 182 0.67 -8.15 12.17
N LEU A 183 1.21 -7.39 13.14
CA LEU A 183 1.96 -6.17 12.86
C LEU A 183 3.21 -6.46 12.02
N ASP A 184 3.33 -5.78 10.87
CA ASP A 184 4.46 -5.88 9.94
C ASP A 184 4.76 -7.30 9.43
N GLU A 185 3.77 -8.22 9.45
CA GLU A 185 3.94 -9.62 9.00
C GLU A 185 3.18 -9.98 7.72
N GLY A 186 2.49 -9.00 7.12
CA GLY A 186 1.72 -9.27 5.91
C GLY A 186 2.58 -9.51 4.67
N PRO A 187 1.98 -10.05 3.59
CA PRO A 187 2.70 -10.39 2.37
C PRO A 187 3.46 -9.19 1.77
N ILE A 188 4.76 -9.39 1.54
CA ILE A 188 5.67 -8.39 0.97
C ILE A 188 5.34 -8.14 -0.51
N ILE A 189 5.26 -6.88 -0.92
CA ILE A 189 5.04 -6.44 -2.30
C ILE A 189 6.35 -5.98 -2.95
N GLU A 190 7.16 -5.21 -2.23
CA GLU A 190 8.41 -4.63 -2.75
C GLU A 190 9.41 -4.47 -1.61
N GLN A 191 10.69 -4.70 -1.90
CA GLN A 191 11.80 -4.39 -1.00
C GLN A 191 12.91 -3.69 -1.75
N MET A 192 13.39 -2.59 -1.19
CA MET A 192 14.51 -1.85 -1.77
C MET A 192 15.61 -1.67 -0.73
N VAL A 193 16.85 -1.62 -1.22
CA VAL A 193 18.03 -1.32 -0.42
C VAL A 193 18.83 -0.17 -1.03
N GLU A 194 19.51 0.58 -0.18
CA GLU A 194 20.45 1.63 -0.60
C GLU A 194 21.74 1.56 0.23
N ARG A 195 22.88 1.88 -0.42
CA ARG A 195 24.18 1.95 0.27
C ARG A 195 24.31 3.25 1.05
N VAL A 196 24.81 3.10 2.27
CA VAL A 196 25.23 4.20 3.14
C VAL A 196 26.69 3.99 3.55
N SER A 197 27.37 5.06 3.95
CA SER A 197 28.79 5.06 4.21
C SER A 197 29.13 5.86 5.47
N HIS A 198 30.36 5.69 5.97
CA HIS A 198 30.88 6.49 7.09
C HIS A 198 31.01 7.99 6.77
N ARG A 199 30.84 8.39 5.50
CA ARG A 199 30.86 9.79 5.07
C ARG A 199 29.50 10.46 5.22
N ASP A 200 28.44 9.67 5.36
CA ASP A 200 27.10 10.20 5.62
C ASP A 200 27.08 10.76 7.05
N ASN A 201 26.50 11.94 7.22
CA ASN A 201 26.06 12.43 8.53
C ASN A 201 24.61 12.01 8.78
N LEU A 202 24.12 12.17 10.01
CA LEU A 202 22.76 11.74 10.39
C LEU A 202 21.67 12.35 9.49
N GLN A 203 21.81 13.61 9.08
CA GLN A 203 20.85 14.27 8.20
C GLN A 203 20.80 13.63 6.82
N SER A 204 21.96 13.42 6.19
CA SER A 204 22.06 12.76 4.88
C SER A 204 21.58 11.30 4.93
N PHE A 205 21.84 10.60 6.05
CA PHE A 205 21.37 9.24 6.28
C PHE A 205 19.84 9.17 6.34
N VAL A 206 19.22 10.05 7.15
CA VAL A 206 17.75 10.13 7.25
C VAL A 206 17.14 10.48 5.90
N GLN A 207 17.74 11.41 5.14
CA GLN A 207 17.26 11.77 3.81
C GLN A 207 17.30 10.60 2.82
N LYS A 208 18.36 9.80 2.83
CA LYS A 208 18.46 8.56 2.03
C LYS A 208 17.38 7.57 2.43
N SER A 209 17.20 7.33 3.74
CA SER A 209 16.14 6.45 4.26
C SER A 209 14.74 6.88 3.82
N GLU A 210 14.39 8.16 3.99
CA GLU A 210 13.09 8.70 3.54
C GLU A 210 12.90 8.58 2.03
N ASN A 211 13.96 8.78 1.24
CA ASN A 211 13.90 8.66 -0.21
C ASN A 211 13.74 7.20 -0.66
N LEU A 212 14.39 6.26 0.02
CA LEU A 212 14.25 4.83 -0.23
C LEU A 212 12.82 4.36 0.08
N GLU A 213 12.26 4.78 1.22
CA GLU A 213 10.87 4.50 1.61
C GLU A 213 9.87 5.01 0.57
N LYS A 214 10.01 6.26 0.12
CA LYS A 214 9.16 6.85 -0.92
C LYS A 214 9.22 6.08 -2.24
N GLN A 215 10.42 5.65 -2.64
CA GLN A 215 10.61 4.88 -3.88
C GLN A 215 10.01 3.48 -3.77
N CYS A 216 10.25 2.79 -2.67
CA CYS A 216 9.69 1.46 -2.38
C CYS A 216 8.16 1.50 -2.41
N LEU A 217 7.56 2.45 -1.68
CA LEU A 217 6.11 2.61 -1.64
C LEU A 217 5.52 2.97 -3.01
N ALA A 218 6.16 3.88 -3.75
CA ALA A 218 5.70 4.25 -5.08
C ALA A 218 5.73 3.07 -6.06
N LYS A 219 6.75 2.21 -6.00
CA LYS A 219 6.83 0.99 -6.82
C LYS A 219 5.78 -0.04 -6.44
N ALA A 220 5.54 -0.24 -5.14
CA ALA A 220 4.51 -1.15 -4.66
C ALA A 220 3.12 -0.70 -5.11
N ILE A 221 2.79 0.59 -4.92
CA ILE A 221 1.52 1.18 -5.37
C ILE A 221 1.37 1.04 -6.89
N LYS A 222 2.43 1.36 -7.64
CA LYS A 222 2.41 1.24 -9.10
C LYS A 222 2.12 -0.20 -9.53
N SER A 223 2.85 -1.17 -9.01
CA SER A 223 2.67 -2.60 -9.36
C SER A 223 1.29 -3.11 -8.97
N TYR A 224 0.77 -2.67 -7.83
CA TYR A 224 -0.59 -3.00 -7.38
C TYR A 224 -1.66 -2.40 -8.30
N CYS A 225 -1.52 -1.13 -8.71
CA CYS A 225 -2.44 -0.47 -9.64
C CYS A 225 -2.34 -1.01 -11.08
N GLU A 226 -1.16 -1.48 -11.49
CA GLU A 226 -0.95 -2.21 -12.74
C GLU A 226 -1.42 -3.66 -12.66
N LEU A 227 -1.99 -4.08 -11.52
CA LEU A 227 -2.60 -5.40 -11.34
C LEU A 227 -1.59 -6.54 -11.46
N ARG A 228 -0.34 -6.24 -11.12
CA ARG A 228 0.81 -7.16 -11.21
C ARG A 228 1.07 -7.88 -9.89
N VAL A 229 0.40 -7.51 -8.81
CA VAL A 229 0.62 -8.06 -7.47
C VAL A 229 -0.53 -9.00 -7.11
N LEU A 230 -0.23 -10.26 -6.83
CA LEU A 230 -1.21 -11.25 -6.39
C LEU A 230 -0.79 -11.87 -5.07
N PRO A 231 -1.65 -11.86 -4.03
CA PRO A 231 -1.43 -12.66 -2.83
C PRO A 231 -1.31 -14.14 -3.18
N TYR A 232 -0.30 -14.80 -2.61
CA TYR A 232 0.00 -16.21 -2.83
C TYR A 232 0.32 -16.87 -1.49
N GLU A 233 -0.27 -18.04 -1.24
CA GLU A 233 -0.25 -18.67 0.08
C GLU A 233 -0.72 -17.68 1.18
N LYS A 234 -0.36 -17.93 2.44
CA LYS A 234 -0.75 -17.06 3.55
C LYS A 234 0.03 -15.73 3.58
N ASN A 235 1.34 -15.78 3.27
CA ASN A 235 2.29 -14.72 3.62
C ASN A 235 3.17 -14.24 2.44
N LYS A 236 2.83 -14.56 1.19
CA LYS A 236 3.66 -14.21 0.02
C LYS A 236 2.85 -13.45 -1.02
N THR A 237 3.56 -12.79 -1.92
CA THR A 237 2.97 -12.27 -3.15
C THR A 237 3.73 -12.81 -4.34
N VAL A 238 3.06 -12.78 -5.49
CA VAL A 238 3.66 -12.98 -6.80
C VAL A 238 3.53 -11.64 -7.51
N VAL A 239 4.66 -11.08 -7.92
CA VAL A 239 4.73 -9.79 -8.61
C VAL A 239 5.22 -10.05 -10.03
N PHE A 240 4.32 -9.89 -11.01
CA PHE A 240 4.62 -10.03 -12.45
C PHE A 240 5.35 -8.79 -12.96
#